data_AF-A0A328TQB5-F1
#
_entry.id   AF-A0A328TQB5-F1
#
_cell.length_a   1.000
_cell.length_b   1.000
_cell.length_c   1.000
_cell.angle_alpha   90.00
_cell.angle_beta   90.00
_cell.angle_gamma   90.00
#
_symmetry.space_group_name_H-M   'P 1'
#
loop_
_entity.id
_entity.type
_entity.pdbx_description
1 polymer ?
#
loop_
_entity_poly.entity_id
_entity_poly.type
_entity_poly.pdbx_seq_one_letter_code
_entity_poly.pdbx_strand_id
1 'polypeptide(L)'
;MPRLDEIKSRLSLGETQKMIFESYPDLEMSYPQFTRYVKKYCLSEIERVTKVPPVSKAEPEQTKSSDGRAVEQPRKAIRNPGDLKKLRSQSIDLEEIQNSAGEEDESSNS
;
A
#
# COMPACT_ATOMS: atom_id res chain seq x y z
N MET A 1 10.02 13.70 25.75
CA MET A 1 9.15 13.64 24.55
C MET A 1 10.05 13.40 23.33
N PRO A 2 9.87 12.29 22.59
CA PRO A 2 10.72 11.93 21.46
C PRO A 2 10.65 12.95 20.34
N ARG A 3 11.77 13.16 19.62
CA ARG A 3 11.84 14.12 18.52
C ARG A 3 11.11 13.59 17.30
N LEU A 4 10.32 14.44 16.65
CA LEU A 4 9.55 14.07 15.46
C LEU A 4 10.44 13.57 14.33
N ASP A 5 11.62 14.16 14.14
CA ASP A 5 12.54 13.80 13.06
C ASP A 5 13.13 12.40 13.23
N GLU A 6 13.37 11.99 14.48
CA GLU A 6 13.83 10.65 14.82
C GLU A 6 12.75 9.61 14.53
N ILE A 7 11.50 9.89 14.94
CA ILE A 7 10.36 9.02 14.66
C ILE A 7 10.15 8.89 13.13
N LYS A 8 10.22 9.99 12.38
CA LYS A 8 10.10 9.98 10.91
C LYS A 8 11.21 9.15 10.27
N SER A 9 12.45 9.32 10.71
CA SER A 9 13.59 8.54 10.22
C SER A 9 13.34 7.04 10.43
N ARG A 10 12.98 6.63 11.66
CA ARG A 10 12.71 5.21 11.95
C ARG A 10 11.55 4.63 11.16
N LEU A 11 10.48 5.41 10.95
CA LEU A 11 9.38 5.02 10.05
C LEU A 11 9.86 4.83 8.61
N SER A 12 10.75 5.70 8.11
CA SER A 12 11.33 5.57 6.77
C SER A 12 12.29 4.39 6.62
N LEU A 13 12.95 3.97 7.72
CA LEU A 13 13.72 2.72 7.80
C LEU A 13 12.83 1.47 7.85
N GLY A 14 11.51 1.62 7.90
CA GLY A 14 10.55 0.51 7.94
C GLY A 14 10.20 0.01 9.33
N GLU A 15 10.63 0.71 10.39
CA GLU A 15 10.19 0.36 11.75
C GLU A 15 8.70 0.66 11.94
N THR A 16 8.03 -0.20 12.71
CA THR A 16 6.62 0.01 13.03
C THR A 16 6.45 1.00 14.18
N GLN A 17 5.30 1.70 14.22
CA GLN A 17 4.97 2.59 15.33
C GLN A 17 5.05 1.90 16.69
N LYS A 18 4.74 0.60 16.76
CA LYS A 18 4.85 -0.21 17.97
C LYS A 18 6.30 -0.38 18.43
N MET A 19 7.21 -0.73 17.51
CA MET A 19 8.64 -0.86 17.82
C MET A 19 9.24 0.45 18.30
N ILE A 20 8.87 1.56 17.65
CA ILE A 20 9.32 2.90 18.04
C ILE A 20 8.78 3.24 19.44
N PHE A 21 7.52 2.94 19.73
CA PHE A 21 6.95 3.15 21.06
C PHE A 21 7.66 2.35 22.15
N GLU A 22 7.92 1.06 21.91
CA GLU A 22 8.58 0.16 22.87
C GLU A 22 10.03 0.58 23.18
N SER A 23 10.67 1.32 22.27
CA SER A 23 12.01 1.87 22.52
C SER A 23 12.05 3.09 23.47
N TYR A 24 10.89 3.64 23.84
CA TYR A 24 10.77 4.71 24.83
C TYR A 24 10.05 4.22 26.08
N PRO A 25 10.74 3.51 26.99
CA PRO A 25 10.11 2.97 28.21
C PRO A 25 9.61 4.07 29.16
N ASP A 26 10.27 5.24 29.16
CA ASP A 26 9.92 6.38 30.03
C ASP A 26 8.94 7.35 29.36
N LEU A 27 8.25 6.92 28.30
CA LEU A 27 7.31 7.77 27.60
C LEU A 27 6.02 7.92 28.43
N GLU A 28 5.75 9.14 28.90
CA GLU A 28 4.57 9.46 29.71
C GLU A 28 3.22 9.20 29.02
N MET A 29 3.21 9.09 27.68
CA MET A 29 1.98 8.87 26.91
C MET A 29 1.76 7.41 26.55
N SER A 30 0.50 7.00 26.54
CA SER A 30 0.08 5.66 26.11
C SER A 30 0.28 5.43 24.60
N TYR A 31 0.34 4.16 24.20
CA TYR A 31 0.48 3.77 22.80
C TYR A 31 -0.61 4.38 21.86
N PRO A 32 -1.90 4.46 22.24
CA PRO A 32 -2.91 5.16 21.44
C PRO A 32 -2.65 6.67 21.28
N GLN A 33 -2.11 7.31 22.31
CA GLN A 33 -1.74 8.73 22.24
C GLN A 33 -0.52 8.92 21.34
N PHE A 34 0.48 8.03 21.44
CA PHE A 34 1.64 8.00 20.56
C PHE A 34 1.26 7.81 19.10
N THR A 35 0.46 6.79 18.77
CA THR A 35 -0.02 6.56 17.39
C THR A 35 -0.80 7.77 16.84
N ARG A 36 -1.63 8.43 17.66
CA ARG A 36 -2.31 9.67 17.26
C ARG A 36 -1.31 10.81 17.00
N TYR A 37 -0.29 10.95 17.85
CA TYR A 37 0.78 11.92 17.71
C TYR A 37 1.57 11.70 16.41
N VAL A 38 1.99 10.46 16.13
CA VAL A 38 2.67 10.07 14.90
C VAL A 38 1.80 10.37 13.67
N LYS A 39 0.52 10.00 13.69
CA LYS A 39 -0.41 10.32 12.59
C LYS A 39 -0.52 11.83 12.35
N LYS A 40 -0.61 12.63 13.41
CA LYS A 40 -0.80 14.08 13.30
C LYS A 40 0.43 14.81 12.76
N TYR A 41 1.63 14.40 13.18
CA TYR A 41 2.85 15.17 12.94
C TYR A 41 3.88 14.49 12.02
N CYS A 42 3.83 13.16 11.86
CA CYS A 42 4.73 12.42 10.97
C CYS A 42 4.07 12.08 9.63
N LEU A 43 2.83 11.56 9.65
CA LEU A 43 2.13 11.15 8.41
C LEU A 43 1.56 12.33 7.62
N SER A 44 1.24 13.46 8.28
CA SER A 44 0.73 14.65 7.61
C SER A 44 1.75 15.31 6.67
N GLU A 45 3.05 15.06 6.88
CA GLU A 45 4.09 15.44 5.92
C GLU A 45 4.31 14.38 4.84
N ILE A 46 4.24 13.08 5.18
CA ILE A 46 4.38 12.01 4.19
C ILE A 46 3.27 12.09 3.13
N GLU A 47 2.03 12.37 3.52
CA GLU A 47 0.92 12.63 2.57
C GLU A 47 1.10 13.93 1.77
N ARG A 48 1.81 14.94 2.30
CA ARG A 48 2.04 16.20 1.57
C ARG A 48 3.10 16.06 0.49
N VAL A 49 4.13 15.25 0.72
CA VAL A 49 5.20 14.99 -0.27
C VAL A 49 4.73 14.00 -1.34
N THR A 50 3.77 13.12 -1.03
CA THR A 50 3.18 12.17 -2.00
C THR A 50 1.86 12.65 -2.63
N LYS A 51 1.32 13.81 -2.24
CA LYS A 51 0.17 14.43 -2.91
C LYS A 51 0.58 15.04 -4.25
N VAL A 52 0.45 14.24 -5.30
CA VAL A 52 0.02 14.73 -6.61
C VAL A 52 -1.30 15.53 -6.41
N PRO A 53 -1.54 16.66 -7.10
CA PRO A 53 -2.60 17.61 -6.73
C PRO A 53 -4.00 16.98 -6.74
N PRO A 54 -4.91 17.41 -5.84
CA PRO A 54 -6.26 16.87 -5.77
C PRO A 54 -7.13 17.49 -6.88
N VAL A 55 -7.55 16.69 -7.86
CA VAL A 55 -8.71 17.04 -8.68
C VAL A 55 -9.96 16.88 -7.81
N SER A 56 -10.71 17.96 -7.70
CA SER A 56 -11.90 18.06 -6.88
C SER A 56 -13.12 17.45 -7.58
N LYS A 57 -13.91 16.71 -6.80
CA LYS A 57 -15.35 16.40 -6.92
C LYS A 57 -15.78 15.23 -7.83
N ALA A 58 -16.68 14.46 -7.22
CA ALA A 58 -17.73 13.59 -7.77
C ALA A 58 -17.33 12.15 -8.13
N GLU A 59 -18.05 11.23 -7.47
CA GLU A 59 -18.28 9.80 -7.79
C GLU A 59 -17.09 8.84 -8.00
N PRO A 60 -17.21 7.58 -7.56
CA PRO A 60 -16.19 6.57 -7.80
C PRO A 60 -16.38 6.00 -9.21
N GLU A 61 -16.02 6.77 -10.24
CA GLU A 61 -15.93 6.27 -11.61
C GLU A 61 -14.48 6.27 -12.09
N GLN A 62 -14.06 5.06 -12.45
CA GLN A 62 -13.01 4.65 -13.38
C GLN A 62 -12.13 5.75 -14.02
N THR A 63 -10.81 5.55 -13.94
CA THR A 63 -9.84 5.86 -15.01
C THR A 63 -8.57 5.02 -14.75
N LYS A 64 -8.40 3.86 -15.38
CA LYS A 64 -7.62 3.67 -16.63
C LYS A 64 -6.44 4.63 -16.76
N SER A 65 -5.26 4.14 -16.41
CA SER A 65 -3.99 4.55 -17.00
C SER A 65 -3.50 3.33 -17.78
N SER A 66 -3.59 3.40 -19.11
CA SER A 66 -2.99 2.42 -20.00
C SER A 66 -1.50 2.71 -20.13
N ASP A 67 -0.66 1.81 -19.62
CA ASP A 67 0.42 1.22 -20.43
C ASP A 67 0.90 -0.07 -19.74
N GLY A 68 1.06 -1.14 -20.52
CA GLY A 68 1.24 -2.49 -20.00
C GLY A 68 -0.01 -3.34 -20.21
N ARG A 69 0.03 -4.18 -21.24
CA ARG A 69 -0.97 -5.16 -21.62
C ARG A 69 -1.07 -6.28 -20.57
N ALA A 70 -1.53 -5.96 -19.36
CA ALA A 70 -1.99 -6.95 -18.42
C ALA A 70 -3.45 -7.23 -18.76
N VAL A 71 -3.78 -8.48 -19.05
CA VAL A 71 -5.17 -8.95 -19.13
C VAL A 71 -5.79 -8.66 -17.76
N GLU A 72 -6.51 -7.53 -17.65
CA GLU A 72 -7.17 -7.12 -16.41
C GLU A 72 -8.34 -8.08 -16.17
N GLN A 73 -8.04 -9.20 -15.51
CA GLN A 73 -9.03 -9.98 -14.81
C GLN A 73 -9.77 -9.02 -13.86
N PRO A 74 -11.12 -8.93 -13.93
CA PRO A 74 -11.86 -7.99 -13.12
C PRO A 74 -11.60 -8.26 -11.63
N ARG A 75 -11.04 -7.27 -10.93
CA ARG A 75 -10.71 -7.39 -9.50
C ARG A 75 -12.01 -7.64 -8.71
N LYS A 76 -12.16 -8.86 -8.17
CA LYS A 76 -13.31 -9.23 -7.35
C LYS A 76 -13.23 -8.49 -6.01
N ALA A 77 -14.13 -7.52 -5.79
CA ALA A 77 -14.24 -6.81 -4.53
C ALA A 77 -14.79 -7.72 -3.43
N ILE A 78 -14.08 -7.84 -2.31
CA ILE A 78 -14.54 -8.57 -1.13
C ILE A 78 -15.47 -7.64 -0.33
N ARG A 79 -16.76 -7.96 -0.29
CA ARG A 79 -17.77 -7.15 0.43
C ARG A 79 -18.18 -7.78 1.76
N ASN A 80 -18.00 -9.09 1.90
CA ASN A 80 -18.33 -9.84 3.12
C ASN A 80 -17.32 -10.98 3.36
N PRO A 81 -17.26 -11.57 4.58
CA PRO A 81 -16.31 -12.66 4.88
C PRO A 81 -16.51 -13.94 4.06
N GLY A 82 -17.70 -14.18 3.50
CA GLY A 82 -17.97 -15.29 2.59
C GLY A 82 -17.27 -15.13 1.23
N ASP A 83 -17.19 -13.91 0.71
CA ASP A 83 -16.48 -13.60 -0.53
C ASP A 83 -14.98 -13.92 -0.40
N LEU A 84 -14.39 -13.66 0.77
CA LEU A 84 -13.00 -13.97 1.06
C LEU A 84 -12.73 -15.49 1.04
N LYS A 85 -13.67 -16.31 1.57
CA LYS A 85 -13.55 -17.77 1.48
C LYS A 85 -13.60 -18.25 0.03
N LYS A 86 -14.52 -17.70 -0.78
CA LYS A 86 -14.66 -18.03 -2.22
C LYS A 86 -13.46 -17.59 -3.05
N LEU A 87 -12.80 -16.50 -2.67
CA LEU A 87 -11.57 -16.04 -3.33
C LEU A 87 -10.42 -16.99 -3.03
N ARG A 88 -10.26 -17.38 -1.76
CA ARG A 88 -9.19 -18.29 -1.32
C ARG A 88 -9.34 -19.72 -1.84
N SER A 89 -10.56 -20.15 -2.16
CA SER A 89 -10.83 -21.48 -2.72
C SER A 89 -10.62 -21.56 -4.23
N GLN A 90 -10.30 -20.47 -4.92
CA GLN A 90 -9.99 -20.51 -6.34
C GLN A 90 -8.60 -21.12 -6.54
N SER A 91 -8.52 -22.16 -7.35
CA SER A 91 -7.25 -22.74 -7.78
C SER A 91 -6.51 -21.75 -8.67
N ILE A 92 -5.23 -21.54 -8.36
CA ILE A 92 -4.35 -20.71 -9.18
C ILE A 92 -3.76 -21.63 -10.25
N ASP A 93 -3.94 -21.27 -11.52
CA ASP A 93 -3.24 -21.94 -12.62
C ASP A 93 -1.82 -21.38 -12.70
N LEU A 94 -0.84 -22.23 -12.41
CA LEU A 94 0.57 -21.85 -12.41
C LEU A 94 1.16 -21.81 -13.82
N GLU A 95 0.58 -22.53 -14.77
CA GLU A 95 1.04 -22.56 -16.17
C GLU A 95 0.73 -21.24 -16.87
N GLU A 96 -0.47 -20.68 -16.64
CA GLU A 96 -0.86 -19.35 -17.15
C GLU A 96 0.12 -18.25 -16.67
N ILE A 97 0.56 -18.32 -15.42
CA ILE A 97 1.47 -17.34 -14.82
C ILE A 97 2.89 -17.45 -15.43
N GLN A 98 3.37 -18.68 -15.67
CA GLN A 98 4.68 -18.90 -16.28
C GLN A 98 4.73 -18.44 -17.73
N ASN A 99 3.68 -18.72 -18.52
CA ASN A 99 3.60 -18.28 -19.91
C ASN A 99 3.50 -16.75 -20.04
N SER A 100 2.86 -16.09 -19.06
CA SER A 100 2.75 -14.63 -19.00
C SER A 100 4.09 -13.91 -18.74
N ALA A 101 5.10 -14.61 -18.21
CA ALA A 101 6.39 -14.03 -17.84
C ALA A 101 7.48 -14.20 -18.91
N GLY A 102 7.21 -14.91 -20.01
CA GLY A 102 8.25 -15.39 -20.93
C GLY A 102 8.02 -15.17 -22.43
N GLU A 103 6.96 -14.48 -22.86
CA GLU A 103 6.80 -14.10 -24.28
C GLU A 103 7.52 -12.78 -24.56
N GLU A 104 8.85 -12.81 -24.57
CA GLU A 104 9.66 -11.85 -25.31
C GLU A 104 9.63 -12.26 -26.78
N ASP A 105 8.80 -11.55 -27.55
CA ASP A 105 8.67 -11.64 -28.99
C ASP A 105 9.99 -11.21 -29.66
N GLU A 106 10.94 -12.13 -29.82
CA GLU A 106 12.09 -11.97 -30.73
C GLU A 106 11.62 -12.11 -32.19
N SER A 107 10.66 -11.26 -32.59
CA SER A 107 10.25 -11.11 -33.99
C SER A 107 11.18 -10.14 -34.71
N SER A 108 12.11 -10.74 -35.45
CA SER A 108 12.57 -10.32 -36.78
C SER A 108 13.03 -8.86 -36.92
N ASN A 109 14.34 -8.64 -36.84
CA ASN A 109 14.94 -7.55 -37.61
C ASN A 109 15.48 -8.13 -38.92
N SER A 110 15.02 -7.53 -40.03
CA SER A 110 15.25 -7.94 -41.43
C SER A 110 16.69 -7.79 -41.90
#